data_AF-A0A5W5JQF7-F1
#
_entry.id   AF-A0A5W5JQF7-F1
#
_cell.length_a   1.000
_cell.length_b   1.000
_cell.length_c   1.000
_cell.angle_alpha   90.00
_cell.angle_beta   90.00
_cell.angle_gamma   90.00
#
_symmetry.space_group_name_H-M   'P 1'
#
loop_
_entity.id
_entity.type
_entity.pdbx_description
1 polymer ?
#
loop_
_entity_poly.entity_id
_entity_poly.type
_entity_poly.pdbx_seq_one_letter_code
_entity_poly.pdbx_strand_id
1 'polypeptide(L)'
;MNRLTEITCGVIIVVISAMGWAINHYRNNAIDYKDQRDKATQRAETSEAVTNNVITAMNLIRDISQATQNAKRELAEKGETRIVYIRQALHGDPCANQPVPAAAADSLREYADSLRSRAGSADKR
;
A
#
# COMPACT_ATOMS: atom_id res chain seq x y z
N MET A 1 12.45 76.70 27.23
CA MET A 1 11.65 75.50 27.59
C MET A 1 12.01 75.11 29.01
N ASN A 2 11.03 74.85 29.88
CA ASN A 2 11.29 74.53 31.28
C ASN A 2 11.80 73.07 31.40
N ARG A 3 12.74 72.79 32.31
CA ARG A 3 13.30 71.43 32.52
C ARG A 3 12.21 70.40 32.82
N LEU A 4 11.16 70.82 33.52
CA LEU A 4 9.97 70.02 33.80
C LEU A 4 9.21 69.61 32.51
N THR A 5 9.16 70.48 31.51
CA THR A 5 8.50 70.21 30.22
C THR A 5 9.29 69.20 29.39
N GLU A 6 10.62 69.23 29.42
CA GLU A 6 11.46 68.21 28.75
C GLU A 6 11.27 66.82 29.36
N ILE A 7 11.26 66.72 30.69
CA ILE A 7 11.11 65.44 31.40
C ILE A 7 9.73 64.83 31.13
N THR A 8 8.67 65.64 31.20
CA THR A 8 7.30 65.16 30.94
C THR A 8 7.11 64.69 29.51
N CYS A 9 7.64 65.41 28.51
CA CYS A 9 7.65 64.93 27.13
C CYS A 9 8.41 63.61 26.96
N GLY A 10 9.58 63.46 27.60
CA GLY A 10 10.35 62.23 27.56
C GLY A 10 9.59 61.03 28.12
N VAL A 11 8.93 61.19 29.27
CA VAL A 11 8.11 60.13 29.89
C VAL A 11 6.94 59.74 28.99
N ILE A 12 6.26 60.69 28.37
CA ILE A 12 5.14 60.41 27.45
C ILE A 12 5.60 59.57 26.26
N ILE A 13 6.75 59.88 25.66
CA ILE A 13 7.30 59.13 24.51
C ILE A 13 7.65 57.69 24.91
N VAL A 14 8.21 57.49 26.10
CA VAL A 14 8.53 56.15 26.63
C VAL A 14 7.26 55.34 26.87
N VAL A 15 6.22 55.95 27.44
CA VAL A 15 4.93 55.26 27.67
C VAL A 15 4.27 54.84 26.36
N ILE A 16 4.23 55.73 25.36
CA ILE A 16 3.62 55.43 24.05
C ILE A 16 4.39 54.31 23.32
N SER A 17 5.72 54.35 23.35
CA SER A 17 6.54 53.33 22.69
C SER A 17 6.43 51.96 23.38
N ALA A 18 6.42 51.91 24.72
CA ALA A 18 6.20 50.68 25.47
C ALA A 18 4.82 50.08 25.19
N MET A 19 3.79 50.92 25.10
CA MET A 19 2.42 50.49 24.80
C MET A 19 2.29 49.95 23.37
N GLY A 20 2.94 50.58 22.39
CA GLY A 20 3.01 50.09 21.01
C GLY A 20 3.69 48.71 20.91
N TRP A 21 4.80 48.53 21.63
CA TRP A 21 5.50 47.24 21.68
C TRP A 21 4.64 46.15 22.32
N ALA A 22 3.99 46.45 23.45
CA ALA A 22 3.14 45.50 24.15
C ALA A 22 1.96 45.03 23.28
N ILE A 23 1.31 45.94 22.55
CA ILE A 23 0.22 45.63 21.62
C ILE A 23 0.72 44.72 20.48
N ASN A 24 1.87 45.05 19.90
CA ASN A 24 2.44 44.26 18.81
C ASN A 24 2.87 42.86 19.28
N HIS A 25 3.45 42.75 20.48
CA HIS A 25 3.83 41.47 21.06
C HIS A 25 2.62 40.57 21.29
N TYR A 26 1.52 41.12 21.84
CA TYR A 26 0.30 40.36 22.06
C TYR A 26 -0.38 39.92 20.76
N ARG A 27 -0.36 40.78 19.73
CA ARG A 27 -0.88 40.44 18.39
C ARG A 27 -0.06 39.36 17.71
N ASN A 28 1.26 39.47 17.71
CA ASN A 28 2.14 38.49 17.06
C ASN A 28 1.99 37.11 17.73
N ASN A 29 1.92 37.06 19.06
CA ASN A 29 1.69 35.81 19.77
C ASN A 29 0.35 35.16 19.35
N ALA A 30 -0.73 35.95 19.21
CA ALA A 30 -2.03 35.43 18.80
C ALA A 30 -2.03 34.88 17.35
N ILE A 31 -1.28 35.51 16.44
CA ILE A 31 -1.13 35.07 15.06
C ILE A 31 -0.34 33.75 15.01
N ASP A 32 0.76 33.66 15.76
CA ASP A 32 1.58 32.44 15.83
C ASP A 32 0.80 31.25 16.41
N TYR A 33 0.01 31.46 17.46
CA TYR A 33 -0.85 30.40 18.02
C TYR A 33 -1.91 29.93 17.01
N LYS A 34 -2.46 30.85 16.21
CA LYS A 34 -3.43 30.52 15.18
C LYS A 34 -2.78 29.74 14.03
N ASP A 35 -1.62 30.17 13.56
CA ASP A 35 -0.85 29.49 12.50
C ASP A 35 -0.42 28.09 12.91
N GLN A 36 0.02 27.91 14.16
CA GLN A 36 0.34 26.59 14.70
C GLN A 36 -0.88 25.66 14.73
N ARG A 37 -2.05 26.19 15.12
CA ARG A 37 -3.29 25.41 15.07
C ARG A 37 -3.67 25.05 13.64
N ASP A 38 -3.64 26.00 12.72
CA ASP A 38 -4.01 25.75 11.32
C ASP A 38 -3.08 24.70 10.69
N LYS A 39 -1.77 24.76 10.98
CA LYS A 39 -0.80 23.72 10.60
C LYS A 39 -1.08 22.37 11.24
N ALA A 40 -1.44 22.33 12.53
CA ALA A 40 -1.77 21.09 13.22
C ALA A 40 -3.06 20.47 12.68
N THR A 41 -4.09 21.28 12.43
CA THR A 41 -5.36 20.86 11.83
C THR A 41 -5.14 20.35 10.41
N GLN A 42 -4.38 21.07 9.58
CA GLN A 42 -4.05 20.62 8.23
C GLN A 42 -3.25 19.30 8.23
N ARG A 43 -2.33 19.12 9.19
CA ARG A 43 -1.63 17.83 9.39
C ARG A 43 -2.57 16.72 9.85
N ALA A 44 -3.53 17.03 10.71
CA ALA A 44 -4.54 16.08 11.15
C ALA A 44 -5.47 15.69 9.99
N GLU A 45 -6.01 16.64 9.23
CA GLU A 45 -6.85 16.39 8.05
C GLU A 45 -6.12 15.58 6.98
N THR A 46 -4.85 15.91 6.71
CA THR A 46 -4.03 15.14 5.77
C THR A 46 -3.77 13.72 6.30
N SER A 47 -3.55 13.53 7.60
CA SER A 47 -3.39 12.21 8.20
C SER A 47 -4.70 11.41 8.23
N GLU A 48 -5.85 12.04 8.48
CA GLU A 48 -7.17 11.43 8.43
C GLU A 48 -7.53 11.00 7.00
N ALA A 49 -7.26 11.85 6.01
CA ALA A 49 -7.48 11.53 4.60
C ALA A 49 -6.61 10.35 4.15
N VAL A 50 -5.34 10.31 4.56
CA VAL A 50 -4.45 9.18 4.29
C VAL A 50 -4.96 7.91 4.98
N THR A 51 -5.39 8.01 6.25
CA THR A 51 -5.87 6.87 7.03
C THR A 51 -7.16 6.27 6.44
N ASN A 52 -8.12 7.10 6.03
CA ASN A 52 -9.36 6.64 5.41
C ASN A 52 -9.12 5.93 4.07
N ASN A 53 -8.19 6.43 3.27
CA ASN A 53 -7.79 5.79 2.02
C ASN A 53 -7.10 4.43 2.27
N VAL A 54 -6.21 4.36 3.26
CA VAL A 54 -5.51 3.11 3.63
C VAL A 54 -6.48 2.08 4.20
N ILE A 55 -7.42 2.47 5.07
CA ILE A 55 -8.45 1.56 5.62
C ILE A 55 -9.35 1.02 4.50
N THR A 56 -9.79 1.90 3.59
CA THR A 56 -10.59 1.50 2.43
C THR A 56 -9.84 0.51 1.54
N ALA A 57 -8.56 0.78 1.27
CA ALA A 57 -7.70 -0.11 0.49
C ALA A 57 -7.47 -1.46 1.20
N MET A 58 -7.25 -1.48 2.52
CA MET A 58 -7.09 -2.72 3.29
C MET A 58 -8.37 -3.58 3.29
N ASN A 59 -9.54 -2.95 3.44
CA ASN A 59 -10.82 -3.67 3.36
C ASN A 59 -11.02 -4.26 1.96
N LEU A 60 -10.74 -3.48 0.91
CA LEU A 60 -10.81 -3.95 -0.47
C LEU A 60 -9.86 -5.13 -0.74
N ILE A 61 -8.60 -5.04 -0.28
CA ILE A 61 -7.62 -6.13 -0.43
C ILE A 61 -8.08 -7.39 0.31
N ARG A 62 -8.63 -7.23 1.52
CA ARG A 62 -9.18 -8.34 2.30
C ARG A 62 -10.34 -9.02 1.58
N ASP A 63 -11.27 -8.24 1.03
CA ASP A 63 -12.42 -8.76 0.28
C ASP A 63 -11.98 -9.49 -0.99
N ILE A 64 -11.04 -8.91 -1.76
CA ILE A 64 -10.46 -9.55 -2.94
C ILE A 64 -9.74 -10.84 -2.56
N SER A 65 -8.95 -10.84 -1.48
CA SER A 65 -8.25 -12.03 -1.00
C SER A 65 -9.23 -13.12 -0.57
N GLN A 66 -10.29 -12.77 0.15
CA GLN A 66 -11.32 -13.71 0.58
C GLN A 66 -12.10 -14.28 -0.61
N ALA A 67 -12.52 -13.43 -1.55
CA ALA A 67 -13.18 -13.87 -2.78
C ALA A 67 -12.26 -14.80 -3.60
N THR A 68 -10.97 -14.47 -3.69
CA THR A 68 -9.97 -15.29 -4.39
C THR A 68 -9.73 -16.64 -3.69
N GLN A 69 -9.65 -16.67 -2.36
CA GLN A 69 -9.52 -17.92 -1.60
C GLN A 69 -10.76 -18.80 -1.76
N ASN A 70 -11.95 -18.22 -1.70
CA ASN A 70 -13.22 -18.93 -1.90
C ASN A 70 -13.28 -19.53 -3.31
N ALA A 71 -12.96 -18.74 -4.34
CA ALA A 71 -12.91 -19.22 -5.72
C ALA A 71 -11.86 -20.34 -5.88
N LYS A 72 -10.69 -20.23 -5.25
CA LYS A 72 -9.69 -21.32 -5.25
C LYS A 72 -10.21 -22.59 -4.61
N ARG A 73 -10.92 -22.49 -3.48
CA ARG A 73 -11.49 -23.64 -2.77
C ARG A 73 -12.57 -24.32 -3.60
N GLU A 74 -13.46 -23.55 -4.23
CA GLU A 74 -14.49 -24.07 -5.13
C GLU A 74 -13.87 -24.76 -6.36
N LEU A 75 -12.82 -24.17 -6.95
CA LEU A 75 -12.08 -24.78 -8.05
C LEU A 75 -11.37 -26.07 -7.64
N ALA A 76 -10.80 -26.12 -6.44
CA ALA A 76 -10.16 -27.32 -5.92
C ALA A 76 -11.18 -28.45 -5.71
N GLU A 77 -12.35 -28.15 -5.13
CA GLU A 77 -13.43 -29.10 -4.90
C GLU A 77 -14.01 -29.65 -6.22
N LYS A 78 -14.27 -28.77 -7.20
CA LYS A 78 -14.70 -29.16 -8.54
C LYS A 78 -13.64 -30.00 -9.26
N GLY A 79 -12.37 -29.62 -9.12
CA GLY A 79 -11.23 -30.36 -9.68
C GLY A 79 -11.08 -31.75 -9.07
N GLU A 80 -11.19 -31.86 -7.74
CA GLU A 80 -11.11 -33.12 -7.01
C GLU A 80 -12.24 -34.07 -7.42
N THR A 81 -13.47 -33.56 -7.50
CA THR A 81 -14.64 -34.32 -7.99
C THR A 81 -14.41 -34.84 -9.42
N ARG A 82 -13.83 -34.01 -10.29
CA ARG A 82 -13.52 -34.40 -11.68
C ARG A 82 -12.43 -35.47 -11.77
N ILE A 83 -11.39 -35.39 -10.93
CA ILE A 83 -10.31 -36.38 -10.88
C ILE A 83 -10.85 -37.73 -10.39
N VAL A 84 -11.71 -37.73 -9.36
CA VAL A 84 -12.34 -38.95 -8.84
C VAL A 84 -13.18 -39.63 -9.92
N TYR A 85 -13.99 -38.86 -10.67
CA TYR A 85 -14.79 -39.41 -11.77
C TYR A 85 -13.93 -40.06 -12.87
N ILE A 86 -12.86 -39.38 -13.29
CA ILE A 86 -11.96 -39.90 -14.33
C ILE A 86 -11.27 -41.19 -13.86
N ARG A 87 -10.77 -41.22 -12.61
CA ARG A 87 -10.18 -42.45 -12.04
C ARG A 87 -11.19 -43.58 -11.96
N GLN A 88 -12.43 -43.29 -11.56
CA GLN A 88 -13.48 -44.30 -11.47
C GLN A 88 -13.82 -44.88 -12.86
N ALA A 89 -13.90 -44.04 -13.89
CA ALA A 89 -14.16 -44.46 -15.26
C ALA A 89 -13.01 -45.29 -15.85
N LEU A 90 -11.76 -44.97 -15.50
CA LEU A 90 -10.56 -45.67 -15.98
C LEU A 90 -10.19 -46.92 -15.17
N HIS A 91 -10.81 -47.14 -14.01
CA HIS A 91 -10.44 -48.23 -13.09
C HIS A 91 -10.59 -49.64 -13.70
N GLY A 92 -11.50 -49.81 -14.66
CA GLY A 92 -11.73 -51.07 -15.37
C GLY A 92 -10.88 -51.27 -16.63
N ASP A 93 -10.12 -50.25 -17.05
CA ASP A 93 -9.30 -50.34 -18.26
C ASP A 93 -7.89 -50.87 -17.92
N PRO A 94 -7.49 -52.04 -18.42
CA PRO A 94 -6.15 -52.60 -18.18
C PRO A 94 -5.03 -51.67 -18.68
N CYS A 95 -5.28 -50.84 -19.70
CA CYS A 95 -4.29 -49.90 -20.23
C CYS A 95 -4.03 -48.71 -19.29
N ALA A 96 -4.99 -48.34 -18.44
CA ALA A 96 -4.87 -47.19 -17.53
C ALA A 96 -4.11 -47.50 -16.24
N ASN A 97 -4.07 -48.77 -15.84
CA ASN A 97 -3.41 -49.23 -14.61
C ASN A 97 -1.99 -49.77 -14.86
N GLN A 98 -1.59 -49.92 -16.12
CA GLN A 98 -0.29 -50.46 -16.47
C GLN A 98 0.79 -49.35 -16.43
N PRO A 99 1.88 -49.54 -15.66
CA PRO A 99 2.95 -48.56 -15.62
C PRO A 99 3.60 -48.47 -17.00
N VAL A 100 3.88 -47.24 -17.44
CA VAL A 100 4.65 -47.00 -18.66
C VAL A 100 6.06 -47.56 -18.45
N PRO A 101 6.56 -48.44 -19.34
CA PRO A 101 7.92 -48.99 -19.23
C PRO A 101 8.97 -47.87 -19.15
N ALA A 102 9.92 -47.99 -18.21
CA ALA A 102 10.92 -46.96 -17.97
C ALA A 102 11.67 -46.55 -19.25
N ALA A 103 12.05 -47.52 -20.08
CA ALA A 103 12.71 -47.25 -21.36
C ALA A 103 11.90 -46.36 -22.31
N ALA A 104 10.57 -46.51 -22.34
CA ALA A 104 9.69 -45.68 -23.15
C ALA A 104 9.55 -44.27 -22.54
N ALA A 105 9.43 -44.19 -21.21
CA ALA A 105 9.39 -42.91 -20.49
C ALA A 105 10.69 -42.11 -20.66
N ASP A 106 11.84 -42.78 -20.59
CA ASP A 106 13.16 -42.18 -20.78
C ASP A 106 13.35 -41.69 -22.21
N SER A 107 12.94 -42.50 -23.20
CA SER A 107 12.99 -42.10 -24.62
C SER A 107 12.14 -40.85 -24.90
N LEU A 108 10.95 -40.77 -24.30
CA LEU A 108 10.08 -39.60 -24.42
C LEU A 108 10.67 -38.38 -23.72
N ARG A 109 11.32 -38.58 -22.57
CA ARG A 109 11.99 -37.51 -21.81
C ARG A 109 13.17 -36.94 -22.58
N GLU A 110 14.01 -37.81 -23.13
CA GLU A 110 15.14 -37.43 -23.97
C GLU A 110 14.70 -36.69 -25.24
N TYR A 111 13.63 -37.15 -25.90
CA TYR A 111 13.05 -36.44 -27.05
C TYR A 111 12.53 -35.04 -26.65
N ALA A 112 11.81 -34.92 -25.55
CA ALA A 112 11.31 -33.61 -25.07
C ALA A 112 12.45 -32.65 -24.72
N ASP A 113 13.52 -33.14 -24.11
CA ASP A 113 14.71 -32.35 -23.79
C ASP A 113 15.44 -31.91 -25.07
N SER A 114 15.48 -32.76 -26.11
CA SER A 114 16.00 -32.39 -27.43
C SER A 114 15.21 -31.26 -28.10
N LEU A 115 13.88 -31.23 -27.92
CA LEU A 115 13.04 -30.14 -28.44
C LEU A 115 13.31 -28.81 -27.70
N ARG A 116 13.49 -28.85 -26.37
CA ARG A 116 13.85 -27.66 -25.59
C ARG A 116 15.23 -27.12 -25.95
N SER A 117 16.23 -27.99 -26.13
CA SER A 117 17.57 -27.55 -26.50
C SER A 117 17.60 -26.95 -27.91
N ARG A 118 16.82 -27.52 -28.85
CA ARG A 118 16.69 -27.00 -30.21
C ARG A 118 16.01 -25.63 -30.27
N ALA A 119 14.98 -25.39 -29.44
CA ALA A 119 14.33 -24.08 -29.33
C ALA A 119 15.24 -23.02 -28.66
N GLY A 120 16.09 -23.43 -27.71
CA GLY A 120 17.07 -22.55 -27.07
C GLY A 120 18.31 -22.22 -27.93
N SER A 121 18.56 -22.97 -29.01
CA SER A 121 19.69 -22.78 -29.93
C SER A 121 19.37 -21.91 -31.15
N ALA A 122 18.18 -21.30 -31.22
CA ALA A 122 17.76 -20.46 -32.34
C ALA A 122 18.44 -19.07 -32.39
N ASP A 123 19.41 -18.76 -31.52
CA ASP A 123 20.12 -17.48 -31.59
C ASP A 123 21.59 -17.62 -31.18
N LYS A 124 22.43 -17.96 -32.17
CA LYS A 124 23.86 -17.61 -32.21
C LYS A 124 24.30 -17.54 -33.68
N ARG A 125 23.90 -16.46 -34.36
CA ARG A 125 24.64 -16.00 -35.53
C ARG A 125 24.70 -14.48 -35.56
#